data_AF-A0A7S3LHY2-F1
#
_entry.id   AF-A0A7S3LHY2-F1
#
_cell.length_a   1.000
_cell.length_b   1.000
_cell.length_c   1.000
_cell.angle_alpha   90.00
_cell.angle_beta   90.00
_cell.angle_gamma   90.00
#
_symmetry.space_group_name_H-M   'P 1'
#
loop_
_entity.id
_entity.type
_entity.pdbx_description
1 polymer ?
#
loop_
_entity_poly.entity_id
_entity_poly.type
_entity_poly.pdbx_seq_one_letter_code
_entity_poly.pdbx_strand_id
1 'polypeptide(L)'
;MAGTGTGRGSGSGAAIASAAIGEEVKLFLQDGTVFTGAVFSYDRKMDCIVLEEPHPQSTLKKDVRIVKLSLVTKIESLTPAPSPEDIQKLPVLTVEKAQQREREALRKAKEELSKIGKGVTPEAQQLFDTLCKTYKLRWNGKNIESTQLGIVISPPYGPDNCTGTDQMALKRIKQIVKTINERKQ
;
A
#
# COMPACT_ATOMS: atom_id res chain seq x y z
N MET A 1 -38.26 -37.50 -35.04
CA MET A 1 -37.11 -36.59 -35.28
C MET A 1 -36.49 -36.33 -33.92
N ALA A 2 -35.60 -37.17 -33.41
CA ALA A 2 -34.19 -37.34 -33.79
C ALA A 2 -33.41 -36.02 -33.72
N GLY A 3 -32.60 -35.89 -32.67
CA GLY A 3 -31.75 -34.73 -32.38
C GLY A 3 -30.88 -34.97 -31.14
N THR A 4 -30.21 -36.12 -31.11
CA THR A 4 -29.12 -36.45 -30.17
C THR A 4 -27.92 -35.54 -30.40
N GLY A 5 -27.46 -34.85 -29.36
CA GLY A 5 -26.24 -34.04 -29.35
C GLY A 5 -25.39 -34.35 -28.12
N THR A 6 -24.77 -35.53 -28.10
CA THR A 6 -23.73 -35.92 -27.15
C THR A 6 -22.44 -35.16 -27.42
N GLY A 7 -22.10 -34.19 -26.57
CA GLY A 7 -20.79 -33.56 -26.51
C GLY A 7 -20.06 -33.96 -25.23
N ARG A 8 -19.44 -35.15 -25.23
CA ARG A 8 -18.48 -35.58 -24.20
C ARG A 8 -17.19 -34.78 -24.39
N GLY A 9 -17.03 -33.70 -23.63
CA GLY A 9 -15.74 -33.06 -23.41
C GLY A 9 -14.95 -33.86 -22.36
N SER A 10 -14.06 -34.73 -22.84
CA SER A 10 -13.18 -35.55 -22.01
C SER A 10 -12.02 -34.71 -21.49
N GLY A 11 -12.22 -34.01 -20.37
CA GLY A 11 -11.16 -33.44 -19.55
C GLY A 11 -10.79 -34.43 -18.45
N SER A 12 -9.69 -35.17 -18.64
CA SER A 12 -9.11 -36.02 -17.60
C SER A 12 -8.42 -35.13 -16.56
N GLY A 13 -9.17 -34.73 -15.56
CA GLY A 13 -8.65 -34.29 -14.28
C GLY A 13 -9.46 -35.06 -13.25
N ALA A 14 -8.81 -35.92 -12.46
CA ALA A 14 -9.47 -36.54 -11.32
C ALA A 14 -10.16 -35.44 -10.52
N ALA A 15 -11.45 -35.61 -10.22
CA ALA A 15 -12.19 -34.64 -9.42
C ALA A 15 -11.54 -34.56 -8.04
N ILE A 16 -10.60 -33.63 -7.88
CA ILE A 16 -10.00 -33.33 -6.59
C ILE A 16 -11.15 -32.79 -5.74
N ALA A 17 -11.41 -33.44 -4.61
CA ALA A 17 -12.41 -32.98 -3.66
C ALA A 17 -12.16 -31.49 -3.36
N SER A 18 -13.13 -30.63 -3.69
CA SER A 18 -13.01 -29.20 -3.44
C SER A 18 -13.27 -28.95 -1.95
N ALA A 19 -12.25 -28.52 -1.23
CA ALA A 19 -12.39 -28.07 0.16
C ALA A 19 -13.21 -26.77 0.24
N ALA A 20 -13.94 -26.57 1.33
CA ALA A 20 -14.74 -25.37 1.53
C ALA A 20 -13.86 -24.12 1.78
N ILE A 21 -14.38 -22.94 1.47
CA ILE A 21 -13.74 -21.68 1.88
C ILE A 21 -13.73 -21.60 3.41
N GLY A 22 -12.58 -21.23 3.97
CA GLY A 22 -12.32 -21.16 5.41
C GLY A 22 -11.86 -22.48 6.03
N GLU A 23 -11.90 -23.58 5.28
CA GLU A 23 -11.40 -24.87 5.73
C GLU A 23 -9.87 -24.87 5.79
N GLU A 24 -9.29 -25.43 6.84
CA GLU A 24 -7.85 -25.65 6.91
C GLU A 24 -7.50 -26.96 6.22
N VAL A 25 -6.62 -26.89 5.23
CA VAL A 25 -6.29 -28.02 4.38
C VAL A 25 -4.80 -28.23 4.24
N LYS A 26 -4.44 -29.47 3.94
CA LYS A 26 -3.11 -29.86 3.47
C LYS A 26 -3.16 -30.16 1.97
N LEU A 27 -2.43 -29.37 1.19
CA LEU A 27 -2.27 -29.54 -0.26
C LEU A 27 -0.99 -30.32 -0.55
N PHE A 28 -1.12 -31.39 -1.33
CA PHE A 28 0.00 -32.17 -1.84
C PHE A 28 0.18 -31.87 -3.32
N LEU A 29 1.40 -31.54 -3.72
CA LEU A 29 1.75 -31.27 -5.11
C LEU A 29 2.41 -32.48 -5.79
N GLN A 30 2.47 -32.45 -7.12
CA GLN A 30 3.10 -33.49 -7.93
C GLN A 30 4.60 -33.65 -7.68
N ASP A 31 5.28 -32.59 -7.26
CA ASP A 31 6.71 -32.59 -6.92
C ASP A 31 7.00 -33.07 -5.50
N GLY A 32 5.96 -33.49 -4.75
CA GLY A 32 6.07 -33.91 -3.35
C GLY A 32 6.03 -32.77 -2.35
N THR A 33 5.96 -31.50 -2.80
CA THR A 33 5.80 -30.36 -1.92
C THR A 33 4.43 -30.40 -1.24
N VAL A 34 4.40 -30.01 0.03
CA VAL A 34 3.19 -29.97 0.84
C VAL A 34 3.00 -28.60 1.45
N PHE A 35 1.80 -28.04 1.29
CA PHE A 35 1.41 -26.78 1.90
C PHE A 35 0.24 -26.98 2.86
N THR A 36 0.21 -26.20 3.93
CA THR A 36 -0.89 -26.20 4.89
C THR A 36 -1.37 -24.77 5.06
N GLY A 37 -2.68 -24.55 4.97
CA GLY A 37 -3.28 -23.24 5.18
C GLY A 37 -4.80 -23.27 5.08
N ALA A 38 -5.42 -22.15 5.43
CA ALA A 38 -6.86 -21.98 5.29
C ALA A 38 -7.22 -21.61 3.84
N VAL A 39 -8.24 -22.25 3.28
CA VAL A 39 -8.71 -21.94 1.92
C VAL A 39 -9.36 -20.56 1.92
N PHE A 40 -8.70 -19.58 1.33
CA PHE A 40 -9.20 -18.21 1.25
C PHE A 40 -10.19 -18.03 0.09
N SER A 41 -9.84 -18.53 -1.09
CA SER A 41 -10.73 -18.48 -2.26
C SER A 41 -10.32 -19.48 -3.34
N TYR A 42 -11.20 -19.61 -4.35
CA TYR A 42 -10.92 -20.31 -5.59
C TYR A 42 -11.12 -19.38 -6.77
N ASP A 43 -10.16 -19.36 -7.69
CA ASP A 43 -10.35 -18.79 -9.02
C ASP A 43 -10.65 -19.90 -10.02
N ARG A 44 -11.93 -20.03 -10.38
CA ARG A 44 -12.39 -21.05 -11.33
C ARG A 44 -11.90 -20.81 -12.76
N LYS A 45 -11.59 -19.57 -13.12
CA LYS A 45 -11.13 -19.24 -14.48
C LYS A 45 -9.66 -19.59 -14.64
N MET A 46 -8.87 -19.34 -13.61
CA MET A 46 -7.43 -19.62 -13.59
C MET A 46 -7.09 -21.01 -13.05
N ASP A 47 -8.11 -21.75 -12.57
CA ASP A 47 -7.99 -23.06 -11.94
C ASP A 47 -6.99 -23.05 -10.78
N CYS A 48 -7.15 -22.08 -9.89
CA CYS A 48 -6.26 -21.87 -8.75
C CYS A 48 -7.03 -21.93 -7.42
N ILE A 49 -6.37 -22.52 -6.42
CA ILE A 49 -6.74 -22.40 -5.00
C ILE A 49 -5.84 -21.37 -4.33
N VAL A 50 -6.41 -20.53 -3.49
CA VAL A 50 -5.70 -19.53 -2.70
C VAL A 50 -5.72 -19.96 -1.23
N LEU A 51 -4.55 -20.12 -0.64
CA LEU A 51 -4.38 -20.42 0.78
C LEU A 51 -3.91 -19.17 1.54
N GLU A 52 -4.44 -18.98 2.74
CA GLU A 52 -3.90 -18.09 3.76
C GLU A 52 -3.12 -18.90 4.80
N GLU A 53 -1.84 -18.56 4.94
CA GLU A 53 -0.89 -19.17 5.86
C GLU A 53 -0.55 -18.17 6.99
N PRO A 54 -0.33 -18.65 8.22
CA PRO A 54 0.15 -17.78 9.30
C PRO A 54 1.56 -17.26 8.97
N HIS A 55 1.76 -15.95 9.07
CA HIS A 55 3.08 -15.37 8.84
C HIS A 55 4.02 -15.67 10.02
N PRO A 56 5.24 -16.21 9.79
CA PRO A 56 6.13 -16.66 10.87
C PRO A 56 6.53 -15.58 11.89
N GLN A 57 6.51 -14.30 11.49
CA GLN A 57 7.00 -13.17 12.29
C GLN A 57 5.89 -12.20 12.74
N SER A 58 4.62 -12.44 12.39
CA SER A 58 3.55 -11.51 12.71
C SER A 58 2.20 -12.20 12.80
N THR A 59 1.52 -11.98 13.92
CA THR A 59 0.13 -12.42 14.11
C THR A 59 -0.88 -11.57 13.34
N LEU A 60 -0.47 -10.38 12.87
CA LEU A 60 -1.31 -9.45 12.12
C LEU A 60 -1.17 -9.58 10.60
N LYS A 61 -0.14 -10.30 10.13
CA LYS A 61 0.07 -10.56 8.70
C LYS A 61 -0.26 -12.01 8.39
N LYS A 62 -0.70 -12.24 7.16
CA LYS A 62 -0.93 -13.56 6.59
C LYS A 62 -0.14 -13.67 5.30
N ASP A 63 0.46 -14.82 5.07
CA ASP A 63 1.10 -15.13 3.80
C ASP A 63 0.04 -15.74 2.89
N VAL A 64 -0.10 -15.20 1.68
CA VAL A 64 -1.10 -15.66 0.71
C VAL A 64 -0.40 -16.47 -0.36
N ARG A 65 -0.80 -17.73 -0.53
CA ARG A 65 -0.26 -18.63 -1.55
C ARG A 65 -1.31 -18.94 -2.60
N ILE A 66 -0.95 -18.78 -3.86
CA ILE A 66 -1.79 -19.15 -5.01
C ILE A 66 -1.21 -20.41 -5.64
N VAL A 67 -1.99 -21.46 -5.73
CA VAL A 67 -1.57 -22.76 -6.25
C VAL A 67 -2.49 -23.17 -7.40
N LYS A 68 -1.92 -23.54 -8.55
CA LYS A 68 -2.69 -24.13 -9.65
C LYS A 68 -3.19 -25.52 -9.25
N LEU A 69 -4.50 -25.76 -9.38
CA LEU A 69 -5.12 -27.04 -9.08
C LEU A 69 -4.58 -28.17 -9.97
N SER A 70 -4.15 -27.85 -11.20
CA SER A 70 -3.46 -28.80 -12.09
C SER A 70 -2.18 -29.42 -11.51
N LEU A 71 -1.54 -28.79 -10.52
CA LEU A 71 -0.33 -29.29 -9.85
C LEU A 71 -0.65 -30.04 -8.55
N VAL A 72 -1.90 -29.98 -8.08
CA VAL A 72 -2.33 -30.61 -6.84
C VAL A 72 -2.66 -32.08 -7.12
N THR A 73 -2.11 -32.98 -6.33
CA THR A 73 -2.40 -34.41 -6.39
C THR A 73 -3.45 -34.82 -5.36
N LYS A 74 -3.46 -34.18 -4.20
CA LYS A 74 -4.37 -34.49 -3.09
C LYS A 74 -4.64 -33.24 -2.26
N ILE A 75 -5.87 -33.12 -1.77
CA ILE A 75 -6.29 -32.16 -0.74
C ILE A 75 -6.80 -32.96 0.45
N GLU A 76 -6.28 -32.67 1.63
CA GLU A 76 -6.68 -33.31 2.88
C GLU A 76 -7.24 -32.26 3.84
N SER A 77 -8.48 -32.46 4.28
CA SER A 77 -9.14 -31.63 5.27
C SER A 77 -8.50 -31.84 6.64
N LEU A 78 -8.10 -30.75 7.30
CA LEU A 78 -7.57 -30.78 8.67
C LEU A 78 -8.61 -30.25 9.66
N THR A 79 -9.12 -29.06 9.38
CA THR A 79 -10.10 -28.38 10.25
C THR A 79 -11.25 -27.90 9.38
N PRO A 80 -12.52 -28.23 9.71
CA PRO A 80 -13.66 -27.76 8.94
C PRO A 80 -13.72 -26.22 8.93
N ALA A 81 -14.37 -25.67 7.91
CA ALA A 81 -14.59 -24.23 7.83
C ALA A 81 -15.30 -23.71 9.10
N PRO A 82 -14.94 -22.50 9.59
CA PRO A 82 -15.58 -21.91 10.76
C PRO A 82 -17.08 -21.76 10.52
N SER A 83 -17.87 -21.95 11.58
CA SER A 83 -19.31 -21.73 11.49
C SER A 83 -19.58 -20.25 11.22
N PRO A 84 -20.73 -19.88 10.62
CA PRO A 84 -21.08 -18.47 10.42
C PRO A 84 -21.05 -17.62 11.69
N GLU A 85 -21.19 -18.24 12.86
CA GLU A 85 -21.11 -17.59 14.18
C GLU A 85 -19.67 -17.26 14.58
N ASP A 86 -18.70 -18.06 14.13
CA ASP A 86 -17.26 -17.89 14.38
C ASP A 86 -16.60 -16.89 13.41
N ILE A 87 -17.27 -16.55 12.31
CA ILE A 87 -16.76 -15.59 11.32
C ILE A 87 -16.76 -14.19 11.95
N GLN A 88 -15.57 -13.60 12.06
CA GLN A 88 -15.42 -12.23 12.53
C GLN A 88 -16.26 -11.28 11.67
N LYS A 89 -17.24 -10.62 12.31
CA LYS A 89 -18.11 -9.68 11.62
C LYS A 89 -17.28 -8.54 11.05
N LEU A 90 -17.53 -8.20 9.78
CA LEU A 90 -16.93 -7.05 9.16
C LEU A 90 -17.23 -5.79 9.99
N PRO A 91 -16.25 -4.88 10.13
CA PRO A 91 -16.46 -3.66 10.87
C PRO A 91 -17.61 -2.85 10.25
N VAL A 92 -18.50 -2.33 11.09
CA VAL A 92 -19.62 -1.51 10.63
C VAL A 92 -19.09 -0.26 9.93
N LEU A 93 -19.44 -0.12 8.65
CA LEU A 93 -19.20 1.06 7.85
C LEU A 93 -20.33 2.06 8.14
N THR A 94 -19.99 3.22 8.68
CA THR A 94 -20.95 4.30 8.91
C THR A 94 -20.66 5.46 7.96
N VAL A 95 -21.68 6.27 7.68
CA VAL A 95 -21.54 7.45 6.81
C VAL A 95 -20.51 8.42 7.38
N GLU A 96 -20.44 8.56 8.70
CA GLU A 96 -19.48 9.43 9.39
C GLU A 96 -18.03 8.98 9.15
N LYS A 97 -17.77 7.66 9.19
CA LYS A 97 -16.44 7.10 8.88
C LYS A 97 -16.06 7.37 7.43
N ALA A 98 -17.00 7.24 6.50
CA ALA A 98 -16.77 7.53 5.09
C ALA A 98 -16.44 9.03 4.87
N GLN A 99 -17.25 9.92 5.44
CA GLN A 99 -17.02 11.37 5.37
C GLN A 99 -15.71 11.78 6.06
N GLN A 100 -15.32 11.13 7.15
CA GLN A 100 -14.02 11.38 7.78
C GLN A 100 -12.87 11.04 6.84
N ARG A 101 -12.91 9.87 6.19
CA ARG A 101 -11.91 9.47 5.19
C ARG A 101 -11.85 10.46 4.02
N GLU A 102 -12.99 10.94 3.55
CA GLU A 102 -13.08 11.96 2.50
C GLU A 102 -12.40 13.28 2.95
N ARG A 103 -12.75 13.79 4.14
CA ARG A 103 -12.13 15.01 4.68
C ARG A 103 -10.62 14.88 4.83
N GLU A 104 -10.14 13.73 5.29
CA GLU A 104 -8.70 13.45 5.42
C GLU A 104 -8.01 13.40 4.06
N ALA A 105 -8.63 12.79 3.05
CA ALA A 105 -8.11 12.74 1.69
C ALA A 105 -8.04 14.15 1.07
N LEU A 106 -9.09 14.95 1.22
CA LEU A 106 -9.11 16.34 0.75
C LEU A 106 -8.06 17.19 1.45
N ARG A 107 -7.85 17.02 2.76
CA ARG A 107 -6.81 17.72 3.51
C ARG A 107 -5.42 17.36 2.97
N LYS A 108 -5.13 16.07 2.77
CA LYS A 108 -3.83 15.62 2.23
C LYS A 108 -3.58 16.17 0.82
N ALA A 109 -4.57 16.09 -0.06
CA ALA A 109 -4.46 16.62 -1.42
C ALA A 109 -4.20 18.14 -1.42
N LYS A 110 -4.89 18.91 -0.57
CA LYS A 110 -4.64 20.35 -0.41
C LYS A 110 -3.23 20.63 0.13
N GLU A 111 -2.76 19.83 1.09
CA GLU A 111 -1.39 19.94 1.61
C GLU A 111 -0.34 19.65 0.54
N GLU A 112 -0.54 18.62 -0.28
CA GLU A 112 0.35 18.30 -1.41
C GLU A 112 0.40 19.42 -2.45
N LEU A 113 -0.76 19.97 -2.83
CA LEU A 113 -0.83 21.12 -3.73
C LEU A 113 -0.13 22.36 -3.14
N SER A 114 -0.22 22.57 -1.82
CA SER A 114 0.43 23.70 -1.16
C SER A 114 1.96 23.62 -1.13
N LYS A 115 2.54 22.44 -1.41
CA LYS A 115 3.99 22.24 -1.52
C LYS A 115 4.53 22.64 -2.89
N ILE A 116 3.67 22.84 -3.89
CA ILE A 116 4.08 23.23 -5.25
C ILE A 116 4.13 24.75 -5.33
N GLY A 117 5.31 25.30 -5.59
CA GLY A 117 5.53 26.72 -5.79
C GLY A 117 5.01 27.18 -7.16
N LYS A 118 4.28 28.31 -7.19
CA LYS A 118 3.76 28.89 -8.45
C LYS A 118 4.77 29.90 -9.01
N GLY A 119 5.24 29.67 -10.24
CA GLY A 119 6.17 30.59 -10.92
C GLY A 119 7.56 30.65 -10.26
N VAL A 120 7.95 29.56 -9.59
CA VAL A 120 9.28 29.35 -9.02
C VAL A 120 10.11 28.49 -9.97
N THR A 121 11.43 28.56 -9.86
CA THR A 121 12.31 27.73 -10.69
C THR A 121 12.36 26.28 -10.15
N PRO A 122 12.74 25.28 -10.97
CA PRO A 122 12.90 23.90 -10.51
C PRO A 122 13.86 23.79 -9.32
N GLU A 123 14.90 24.63 -9.28
CA GLU A 123 15.90 24.66 -8.22
C GLU A 123 15.30 25.12 -6.88
N ALA A 124 14.37 26.07 -6.94
CA ALA A 124 13.64 26.59 -5.79
C ALA A 124 12.66 25.55 -5.25
N GLN A 125 11.96 24.84 -6.14
CA GLN A 125 11.09 23.74 -5.77
C GLN A 125 11.87 22.60 -5.09
N GLN A 126 13.02 22.21 -5.64
CA GLN A 126 13.88 21.19 -5.05
C GLN A 126 14.40 21.59 -3.65
N LEU A 127 14.73 22.87 -3.47
CA LEU A 127 15.12 23.40 -2.17
C LEU A 127 13.98 23.27 -1.16
N PHE A 128 12.76 23.66 -1.55
CA PHE A 128 11.56 23.50 -0.72
C PHE A 128 11.33 22.03 -0.36
N ASP A 129 11.34 21.13 -1.35
CA ASP A 129 11.08 19.70 -1.15
C ASP A 129 12.11 19.04 -0.22
N THR A 130 13.34 19.54 -0.22
CA THR A 130 14.39 19.04 0.68
C THR A 130 14.18 19.55 2.10
N LEU A 131 13.93 20.85 2.26
CA LEU A 131 13.75 21.44 3.58
C LEU A 131 12.42 21.05 4.24
N CYS A 132 11.37 20.82 3.46
CA CYS A 132 10.04 20.47 3.98
C CYS A 132 9.98 19.06 4.58
N LYS A 133 11.01 18.23 4.37
CA LYS A 133 11.18 16.92 5.03
C LYS A 133 11.51 17.08 6.53
N THR A 134 12.17 18.18 6.89
CA THR A 134 12.64 18.41 8.27
C THR A 134 11.86 19.53 8.95
N TYR A 135 11.41 20.53 8.19
CA TYR A 135 10.75 21.72 8.71
C TYR A 135 9.36 21.88 8.13
N LYS A 136 8.43 22.44 8.92
CA LYS A 136 7.12 22.83 8.41
C LYS A 136 7.24 24.11 7.61
N LEU A 137 7.24 23.97 6.29
CA LEU A 137 7.39 25.08 5.34
C LEU A 137 6.15 25.27 4.48
N ARG A 138 5.96 26.50 4.02
CA ARG A 138 4.91 26.90 3.09
C ARG A 138 5.43 27.90 2.06
N TRP A 139 4.84 27.91 0.89
CA TRP A 139 5.06 28.97 -0.08
C TRP A 139 4.27 30.22 0.31
N ASN A 140 4.92 31.38 0.23
CA ASN A 140 4.29 32.70 0.25
C ASN A 140 4.72 33.47 -1.00
N GLY A 141 3.88 33.45 -2.03
CA GLY A 141 4.29 33.88 -3.37
C GLY A 141 5.47 33.04 -3.86
N LYS A 142 6.64 33.67 -4.04
CA LYS A 142 7.89 33.00 -4.40
C LYS A 142 8.80 32.72 -3.19
N ASN A 143 8.42 33.14 -1.99
CA ASN A 143 9.24 32.94 -0.79
C ASN A 143 8.90 31.60 -0.12
N ILE A 144 9.90 30.97 0.49
CA ILE A 144 9.73 29.79 1.34
C ILE A 144 9.70 30.27 2.78
N GLU A 145 8.63 29.97 3.51
CA GLU A 145 8.42 30.46 4.87
C GLU A 145 8.19 29.34 5.87
N SER A 146 8.76 29.51 7.06
CA SER A 146 8.45 28.72 8.26
C SER A 146 7.75 29.60 9.28
N THR A 147 6.43 29.45 9.41
CA THR A 147 5.67 30.17 10.45
C THR A 147 6.12 29.79 11.86
N GLN A 148 6.60 28.55 12.06
CA GLN A 148 7.04 28.07 13.37
C GLN A 148 8.39 28.62 13.79
N LEU A 149 9.32 28.80 12.83
CA LEU A 149 10.68 29.26 13.10
C LEU A 149 10.86 30.76 12.81
N GLY A 150 9.84 31.41 12.25
CA GLY A 150 9.90 32.79 11.80
C GLY A 150 10.96 33.01 10.71
N ILE A 151 11.17 32.03 9.84
CA ILE A 151 12.22 32.06 8.80
C ILE A 151 11.60 32.27 7.42
N VAL A 152 12.24 33.13 6.61
CA VAL A 152 11.88 33.42 5.23
C VAL A 152 13.12 33.22 4.35
N ILE A 153 12.96 32.50 3.25
CA ILE A 153 13.97 32.33 2.21
C ILE A 153 13.41 32.90 0.91
N SER A 154 14.05 33.94 0.41
CA SER A 154 13.61 34.67 -0.79
C SER A 154 14.50 34.34 -2.00
N PRO A 155 14.01 34.49 -3.25
CA PRO A 155 14.85 34.47 -4.44
C PRO A 155 16.06 35.41 -4.31
N PRO A 156 17.26 35.07 -4.85
CA PRO A 156 17.61 33.86 -5.61
C PRO A 156 17.90 32.59 -4.78
N TYR A 157 17.38 32.52 -3.54
CA TYR A 157 17.48 31.35 -2.65
C TYR A 157 18.93 30.99 -2.23
N GLY A 158 19.77 32.00 -2.05
CA GLY A 158 21.10 31.87 -1.45
C GLY A 158 21.07 31.87 0.08
N PRO A 159 22.17 31.48 0.75
CA PRO A 159 22.27 31.53 2.21
C PRO A 159 22.13 32.96 2.76
N ASP A 160 22.49 33.97 1.97
CA ASP A 160 22.34 35.39 2.34
C ASP A 160 20.90 35.90 2.19
N ASN A 161 20.05 35.19 1.44
CA ASN A 161 18.63 35.52 1.26
C ASN A 161 17.72 34.86 2.30
N CYS A 162 18.30 34.23 3.32
CA CYS A 162 17.58 33.69 4.47
C CYS A 162 17.54 34.73 5.59
N THR A 163 16.33 35.11 6.01
CA THR A 163 16.08 35.98 7.16
C THR A 163 15.23 35.25 8.19
N GLY A 164 15.35 35.60 9.47
CA GLY A 164 14.48 35.05 10.50
C GLY A 164 14.82 35.46 11.92
N THR A 165 13.89 35.21 12.83
CA THR A 165 13.98 35.58 14.24
C THR A 165 14.79 34.56 15.05
N ASP A 166 14.64 33.28 14.76
CA ASP A 166 15.42 32.20 15.40
C ASP A 166 16.81 32.07 14.76
N GLN A 167 17.83 32.55 15.48
CA GLN A 167 19.23 32.54 15.02
C GLN A 167 19.82 31.13 14.90
N MET A 168 19.38 30.16 15.71
CA MET A 168 19.90 28.78 15.62
C MET A 168 19.33 28.07 14.40
N ALA A 169 18.01 28.17 14.22
CA ALA A 169 17.34 27.60 13.06
C ALA A 169 17.80 28.28 11.76
N LEU A 170 18.01 29.60 11.78
CA LEU A 170 18.53 30.35 10.64
C LEU A 170 19.93 29.87 10.23
N LYS A 171 20.86 29.70 11.17
CA LYS A 171 22.20 29.16 10.89
C LYS A 171 22.13 27.77 10.25
N ARG A 172 21.27 26.89 10.78
CA ARG A 172 21.09 25.53 10.25
C ARG A 172 20.49 25.54 8.84
N ILE A 173 19.48 26.37 8.59
CA ILE A 173 18.87 26.51 7.26
C ILE A 173 19.88 27.09 6.26
N LYS A 174 20.64 28.13 6.63
CA LYS A 174 21.71 28.67 5.77
C LYS A 174 22.74 27.60 5.39
N GLN A 175 23.13 26.74 6.33
CA GLN A 175 24.04 25.64 6.04
C GLN A 175 23.42 24.63 5.06
N ILE A 176 22.15 24.27 5.24
CA ILE A 176 21.47 23.33 4.33
C ILE A 176 21.32 23.93 2.93
N VAL A 177 20.92 25.21 2.83
CA VAL A 177 20.81 25.95 1.57
C VAL A 177 22.16 25.99 0.86
N LYS A 178 23.24 26.28 1.59
CA LYS A 178 24.61 26.25 1.05
C LYS A 178 24.97 24.87 0.48
N THR A 179 24.80 23.79 1.24
CA THR A 179 25.09 22.42 0.78
C THR A 179 24.26 22.02 -0.44
N ILE A 180 22.98 22.41 -0.50
CA ILE A 180 22.11 22.13 -1.65
C ILE A 180 22.57 22.89 -2.89
N ASN A 181 23.01 24.13 -2.73
CA ASN A 181 23.52 24.94 -3.84
C ASN A 181 24.90 24.46 -4.32
N GLU A 182 25.77 23.98 -3.42
CA GLU A 182 27.07 23.40 -3.78
C GLU A 182 26.93 22.06 -4.51
N ARG A 183 25.95 21.22 -4.15
CA ARG A 183 25.66 19.96 -4.88
C ARG A 183 25.12 20.15 -6.29
N LYS A 184 24.76 21.39 -6.65
CA LYS A 184 24.27 21.76 -7.99
C LYS A 184 25.40 22.24 -8.92
N GLN A 185 26.59 22.53 -8.39
CA GLN A 185 27.80 22.85 -9.17
C GLN A 185 28.56 21.57 -9.53
#